data_AF-A0A134AE60-F1
#
_entry.id   AF-A0A134AE60-F1
#
_cell.length_a   1.000
_cell.length_b   1.000
_cell.length_c   1.000
_cell.angle_alpha   90.00
_cell.angle_beta   90.00
_cell.angle_gamma   90.00
#
_symmetry.space_group_name_H-M   'P 1'
#
loop_
_entity.id
_entity.type
_entity.pdbx_description
1 polymer ?
#
loop_
_entity_poly.entity_id
_entity_poly.type
_entity_poly.pdbx_seq_one_letter_code
_entity_poly.pdbx_strand_id
1 'polypeptide(L)'
;MNKIKLRKLFVGCALTLAIVLSNSRIDNNLALRKEIVSANASGSWKKSDDGNLYYIDSSGAMQTGWLHLEKKTYYLFSSGEMTIGVTVIGKIEYFFDGYGEFKTEYDIYEKE
;
A
#
# COMPACT_ATOMS: atom_id res chain seq x y z
N MET A 1 31.78 -17.74 0.60
CA MET A 1 31.11 -16.43 0.43
C MET A 1 29.79 -16.65 -0.29
N ASN A 2 28.72 -16.85 0.48
CA ASN A 2 27.39 -17.13 -0.05
C ASN A 2 26.85 -15.89 -0.76
N LYS A 3 26.64 -15.99 -2.07
CA LYS A 3 26.05 -14.93 -2.89
C LYS A 3 24.57 -14.83 -2.54
N ILE A 4 24.20 -13.80 -1.78
CA ILE A 4 22.80 -13.42 -1.55
C ILE A 4 22.21 -13.09 -2.93
N LYS A 5 21.35 -13.97 -3.44
CA LYS A 5 20.68 -13.76 -4.74
C LYS A 5 19.40 -12.99 -4.46
N LEU A 6 19.51 -11.66 -4.50
CA LEU A 6 18.41 -10.71 -4.31
C LEU A 6 17.37 -10.93 -5.43
N ARG A 7 16.30 -11.66 -5.13
CA ARG A 7 15.21 -11.91 -6.08
C ARG A 7 14.23 -10.75 -5.95
N LYS A 8 14.35 -9.76 -6.85
CA LYS A 8 13.37 -8.68 -6.97
C LYS A 8 12.01 -9.30 -7.26
N LEU A 9 11.09 -9.26 -6.30
CA LEU A 9 9.69 -9.51 -6.59
C LEU A 9 9.19 -8.25 -7.30
N PHE A 10 8.99 -8.34 -8.62
CA PHE A 10 8.26 -7.29 -9.32
C PHE A 10 6.85 -7.32 -8.77
N VAL A 11 6.51 -6.33 -7.94
CA VAL A 11 5.11 -6.05 -7.60
C VAL A 11 4.42 -5.76 -8.93
N GLY A 12 3.60 -6.72 -9.34
CA GLY A 12 2.91 -6.75 -10.61
C GLY A 12 1.90 -5.61 -10.72
N CYS A 13 2.34 -4.51 -11.32
CA CYS A 13 1.47 -3.75 -12.19
C CYS A 13 1.34 -4.55 -13.51
N ALA A 14 0.15 -5.08 -13.80
CA ALA A 14 -0.26 -5.80 -15.02
C ALA A 14 0.04 -7.31 -15.14
N LEU A 15 -0.79 -8.19 -14.54
CA LEU A 15 -1.20 -9.45 -15.20
C LEU A 15 -2.47 -10.09 -14.60
N THR A 16 -3.64 -9.52 -14.88
CA THR A 16 -4.92 -10.26 -14.84
C THR A 16 -5.80 -10.00 -16.08
N LEU A 17 -5.27 -9.28 -17.09
CA LEU A 17 -6.10 -8.72 -18.16
C LEU A 17 -6.50 -9.70 -19.29
N ALA A 18 -6.20 -11.01 -19.22
CA ALA A 18 -6.23 -11.86 -20.44
C ALA A 18 -7.19 -13.06 -20.51
N ILE A 19 -7.88 -13.55 -19.46
CA ILE A 19 -8.61 -14.85 -19.55
C ILE A 19 -10.10 -14.82 -19.12
N VAL A 20 -10.81 -13.68 -19.17
CA VAL A 20 -12.30 -13.72 -19.06
C VAL A 20 -13.00 -12.82 -20.08
N LEU A 21 -12.61 -12.94 -21.35
CA LEU A 21 -13.34 -12.33 -22.47
C LEU A 21 -14.06 -13.36 -23.36
N SER A 22 -14.36 -14.56 -22.85
CA SER A 22 -14.89 -15.65 -23.68
C SER A 22 -16.22 -16.22 -23.21
N ASN A 23 -17.09 -15.45 -22.56
CA ASN A 23 -18.51 -15.81 -22.42
C ASN A 23 -19.38 -14.54 -22.45
N SER A 24 -19.76 -14.18 -23.66
CA SER A 24 -20.70 -13.12 -24.01
C SER A 24 -22.03 -13.23 -23.26
N ARG A 25 -22.45 -12.15 -22.60
CA ARG A 25 -23.86 -11.77 -22.38
C ARG A 25 -23.95 -10.36 -21.74
N ILE A 26 -24.13 -9.39 -22.62
CA ILE A 26 -24.96 -8.20 -22.44
C ILE A 26 -24.47 -7.19 -21.39
N ASP A 27 -23.81 -6.17 -21.94
CA ASP A 27 -23.55 -4.88 -21.35
C ASP A 27 -24.83 -4.28 -20.74
N ASN A 28 -24.89 -4.19 -19.42
CA ASN A 28 -25.80 -3.29 -18.71
C ASN A 28 -25.25 -2.98 -17.31
N ASN A 29 -23.97 -2.62 -17.24
CA ASN A 29 -23.56 -1.51 -16.38
C ASN A 29 -22.12 -1.03 -16.63
N LEU A 30 -21.91 -0.33 -17.73
CA LEU A 30 -20.64 0.37 -17.97
C LEU A 30 -20.47 1.62 -17.05
N ALA A 31 -21.46 1.90 -16.19
CA ALA A 31 -21.46 2.98 -15.21
C ALA A 31 -21.28 2.53 -13.74
N LEU A 32 -21.25 1.23 -13.42
CA LEU A 32 -21.12 0.72 -12.02
C LEU A 32 -19.85 -0.10 -11.75
N ARG A 33 -18.88 -0.17 -12.69
CA ARG A 33 -17.58 -0.86 -12.44
C ARG A 33 -16.35 0.06 -12.37
N LYS A 34 -16.55 1.37 -12.32
CA LYS A 34 -15.51 2.33 -11.88
C LYS A 34 -15.63 2.69 -10.39
N GLU A 35 -16.38 1.88 -9.64
CA GLU A 35 -16.65 2.06 -8.21
C GLU A 35 -16.12 0.86 -7.41
N ILE A 36 -14.89 0.43 -7.68
CA ILE A 36 -14.17 -0.48 -6.78
C ILE A 36 -13.02 0.33 -6.17
N VAL A 37 -13.39 1.03 -5.09
CA VAL A 37 -12.52 1.52 -4.02
C VAL A 37 -11.43 2.51 -4.42
N SER A 38 -11.82 3.68 -4.92
CA SER A 38 -11.17 4.91 -4.44
C SER A 38 -12.15 5.55 -3.48
N ALA A 39 -12.34 4.95 -2.31
CA ALA A 39 -12.68 5.77 -1.16
C ALA A 39 -11.49 6.73 -1.08
N ASN A 40 -11.63 7.91 -1.67
CA ASN A 40 -10.78 9.03 -1.33
C ASN A 40 -11.02 9.18 0.17
N ALA A 41 -10.19 8.54 0.98
CA ALA A 41 -10.16 8.81 2.40
C ALA A 41 -9.96 10.32 2.45
N SER A 42 -11.05 11.04 2.70
CA SER A 42 -11.05 12.47 2.82
C SER A 42 -10.53 12.69 4.22
N GLY A 43 -9.28 13.05 4.33
CA GLY A 43 -8.59 13.12 5.60
C GLY A 43 -7.40 14.04 5.49
N SER A 44 -6.71 14.24 6.59
CA SER A 44 -5.63 15.20 6.67
C SER A 44 -4.48 14.66 7.49
N TRP A 45 -3.28 14.93 6.99
CA TRP A 45 -2.05 14.72 7.75
C TRP A 45 -1.99 15.70 8.92
N LYS A 46 -1.61 15.18 10.09
CA LYS A 46 -1.37 15.93 11.32
C LYS A 46 0.03 15.63 11.80
N LYS A 47 0.74 16.66 12.24
CA LYS A 47 2.08 16.56 12.80
C LYS A 47 1.99 16.77 14.31
N SER A 48 2.61 15.88 15.10
CA SER A 48 2.76 16.07 16.55
C SER A 48 3.89 17.04 16.88
N ASP A 49 3.97 17.45 18.14
CA ASP A 49 5.04 18.31 18.66
C ASP A 49 6.42 17.65 18.53
N ASP A 50 6.48 16.31 18.66
CA ASP A 50 7.69 15.51 18.46
C ASP A 50 8.06 15.31 16.97
N GLY A 51 7.21 15.78 16.07
CA GLY A 51 7.43 15.76 14.63
C GLY A 51 6.89 14.55 13.89
N ASN A 52 6.22 13.62 14.58
CA ASN A 52 5.62 12.43 13.98
C ASN A 52 4.38 12.80 13.16
N LEU A 53 4.15 12.08 12.06
CA LEU A 53 3.02 12.31 11.17
C LEU A 53 1.94 11.25 11.38
N TYR A 54 0.70 11.70 11.37
CA TYR A 54 -0.51 10.90 11.58
C TYR A 54 -1.53 11.25 10.50
N TYR A 55 -2.42 10.33 10.17
CA TYR A 55 -3.51 10.61 9.25
C TYR A 55 -4.85 10.50 9.97
N ILE A 56 -5.64 11.57 9.90
CA ILE A 56 -6.98 11.64 10.49
C ILE A 56 -7.99 11.62 9.34
N ASP A 57 -8.92 10.68 9.36
CA ASP A 57 -10.00 10.63 8.37
C ASP A 57 -11.06 11.72 8.60
N SER A 58 -12.05 11.81 7.72
CA SER A 58 -13.11 12.81 7.78
C SER A 58 -14.06 12.63 8.95
N SER A 59 -14.09 11.45 9.56
CA SER A 59 -14.82 11.21 10.80
C SER A 59 -14.09 11.74 12.04
N GLY A 60 -12.82 12.13 11.87
CA GLY A 60 -11.94 12.50 12.98
C GLY A 60 -11.20 11.31 13.58
N ALA A 61 -11.32 10.12 12.99
CA ALA A 61 -10.64 8.93 13.47
C ALA A 61 -9.21 8.84 12.94
N MET A 62 -8.28 8.52 13.83
CA MET A 62 -6.88 8.27 13.49
C MET A 62 -6.75 6.94 12.76
N GLN A 63 -6.10 6.96 11.59
CA GLN A 63 -5.83 5.77 10.81
C GLN A 63 -4.59 5.03 11.35
N THR A 64 -4.59 3.71 11.15
CA THR A 64 -3.46 2.81 11.46
C THR A 64 -3.36 1.77 10.35
N GLY A 65 -2.19 1.17 10.17
CA GLY A 65 -1.94 0.15 9.14
C GLY A 65 -1.76 0.74 7.74
N TRP A 66 -2.12 -0.05 6.72
CA TRP A 66 -1.97 0.32 5.30
C TRP A 66 -2.94 1.41 4.89
N LEU A 67 -2.41 2.55 4.46
CA LEU A 67 -3.18 3.70 3.99
C LEU A 67 -2.92 3.93 2.51
N HIS A 68 -3.99 3.93 1.71
CA HIS A 68 -3.94 4.19 0.27
C HIS A 68 -4.57 5.55 -0.01
N LEU A 69 -3.75 6.50 -0.45
CA LEU A 69 -4.20 7.85 -0.83
C LEU A 69 -3.90 8.06 -2.31
N GLU A 70 -4.96 8.09 -3.11
CA GLU A 70 -4.90 8.21 -4.57
C GLU A 70 -4.00 7.15 -5.23
N LYS A 71 -2.73 7.50 -5.49
CA LYS A 71 -1.72 6.65 -6.14
C LYS A 71 -0.52 6.35 -5.24
N LYS A 72 -0.63 6.68 -3.96
CA LYS A 72 0.44 6.57 -2.97
C LYS A 72 0.00 5.66 -1.85
N THR A 73 0.91 4.81 -1.40
CA THR A 73 0.69 3.91 -0.29
C THR A 73 1.59 4.31 0.86
N TYR A 74 1.02 4.33 2.06
CA TYR A 74 1.69 4.64 3.32
C TYR A 74 1.42 3.52 4.31
N TYR A 75 2.25 3.42 5.34
CA TYR A 75 1.98 2.57 6.49
C TYR A 75 2.04 3.40 7.76
N LEU A 76 1.01 3.27 8.59
CA LEU A 76 0.93 3.87 9.90
C LEU A 76 1.09 2.74 10.93
N PHE A 77 1.95 2.92 11.92
CA PHE A 77 2.07 1.97 13.03
C PHE A 77 0.76 1.85 13.81
N SER A 78 0.68 0.89 14.72
CA SER A 78 -0.46 0.75 15.64
C SER A 78 -0.65 1.98 16.53
N SER A 79 0.43 2.76 16.76
CA SER A 79 0.37 4.08 17.41
C SER A 79 -0.24 5.18 16.53
N GLY A 80 -0.43 4.93 15.23
CA GLY A 80 -0.88 5.89 14.23
C GLY A 80 0.25 6.65 13.54
N GLU A 81 1.50 6.46 13.97
CA GLU A 81 2.67 7.15 13.42
C GLU A 81 3.04 6.64 12.03
N MET A 82 3.29 7.54 11.10
CA MET A 82 3.72 7.21 9.75
C MET A 82 5.13 6.63 9.72
N THR A 83 5.26 5.50 9.05
CA THR A 83 6.55 4.87 8.81
C THR A 83 7.34 5.61 7.74
N ILE A 84 8.64 5.73 7.97
CA ILE A 84 9.65 6.14 7.01
C ILE A 84 10.80 5.13 7.01
N GLY A 85 11.52 5.02 5.90
CA GLY A 85 12.66 4.12 5.78
C GLY A 85 12.28 2.65 5.72
N VAL A 86 13.20 1.79 6.16
CA VAL A 86 13.05 0.34 6.11
C VAL A 86 12.31 -0.15 7.35
N THR A 87 11.25 -0.95 7.17
CA THR A 87 10.51 -1.58 8.26
C THR A 87 10.16 -3.02 7.91
N VAL A 88 9.99 -3.88 8.91
CA VAL A 88 9.57 -5.27 8.70
C VAL A 88 8.13 -5.43 9.17
N ILE A 89 7.26 -5.86 8.27
CA ILE A 89 5.85 -6.14 8.56
C ILE A 89 5.62 -7.63 8.27
N GLY A 90 5.50 -8.41 9.34
CA GLY A 90 5.44 -9.87 9.24
C GLY A 90 6.79 -10.46 8.81
N LYS A 91 6.85 -11.05 7.61
CA LYS A 91 8.05 -11.67 7.02
C LYS A 91 8.53 -10.95 5.77
N ILE A 92 8.15 -9.68 5.63
CA ILE A 92 8.48 -8.87 4.47
C ILE A 92 9.08 -7.56 4.99
N GLU A 93 10.21 -7.18 4.41
CA GLU A 93 10.84 -5.88 4.60
C GLU A 93 10.26 -4.90 3.58
N TYR A 94 9.81 -3.75 4.05
CA TYR A 94 9.21 -2.68 3.26
C TYR A 94 10.07 -1.44 3.33
N PHE A 95 10.27 -0.77 2.20
CA PHE A 95 10.96 0.51 2.12
C PHE A 95 9.98 1.64 1.78
N PHE A 96 9.94 2.62 2.68
CA PHE A 96 9.24 3.88 2.55
C PHE A 96 10.25 5.01 2.38
N ASP A 97 9.97 5.98 1.51
CA ASP A 97 10.85 7.13 1.32
C ASP A 97 10.77 8.15 2.48
N GLY A 98 11.50 9.27 2.36
CA GLY A 98 11.49 10.33 3.37
C GLY A 98 10.15 11.06 3.54
N TYR A 99 9.17 10.79 2.68
CA TYR A 99 7.80 11.28 2.77
C TYR A 99 6.82 10.18 3.20
N GLY A 100 7.33 9.00 3.56
CA GLY A 100 6.53 7.84 3.97
C GLY A 100 5.84 7.11 2.82
N GLU A 101 6.17 7.42 1.56
CA GLU A 101 5.59 6.72 0.43
C GLU A 101 6.30 5.37 0.24
N PHE A 102 5.51 4.30 0.21
CA PHE A 102 5.98 2.97 -0.13
C PHE A 102 6.63 2.95 -1.52
N LYS A 103 7.82 2.35 -1.62
CA LYS A 103 8.55 2.20 -2.88
C LYS A 103 8.76 0.76 -3.29
N THR A 104 9.16 -0.11 -2.36
CA THR A 104 9.49 -1.51 -2.67
C THR A 104 9.47 -2.38 -1.43
N GLU A 105 9.35 -3.69 -1.62
CA GLU A 105 9.39 -4.70 -0.57
C GLU A 105 10.38 -5.84 -0.92
N TYR A 106 10.82 -6.59 0.10
CA TYR A 106 11.70 -7.75 0.01
C TYR A 106 11.26 -8.85 0.97
N ASP A 107 11.11 -10.07 0.45
CA ASP A 107 10.89 -11.25 1.28
C ASP A 107 12.15 -11.60 2.10
N ILE A 108 12.01 -11.78 3.41
CA ILE A 108 13.12 -12.15 4.31
C ILE A 108 13.24 -13.66 4.55
N TYR A 109 12.60 -14.51 3.74
CA TYR A 109 12.70 -15.96 3.91
C TYR A 109 14.15 -16.45 3.77
N GLU A 110 14.68 -16.98 4.88
CA GLU A 110 15.86 -17.85 4.87
C GLU A 110 15.52 -19.14 4.12
N LYS A 111 16.41 -19.56 3.23
CA LYS A 111 16.41 -20.90 2.66
C LYS A 111 16.55 -21.91 3.80
N GLU A 112 15.54 -22.74 4.03
CA GLU A 112 15.74 -24.10 4.56
C GLU A 112 16.47 -24.95 3.51
#